data_AF-A0A9P1AEJ7-F1
#
_entry.id   AF-A0A9P1AEJ7-F1
#
_cell.length_a   1.000
_cell.length_b   1.000
_cell.length_c   1.000
_cell.angle_alpha   90.00
_cell.angle_beta   90.00
_cell.angle_gamma   90.00
#
_symmetry.space_group_name_H-M   'P 1'
#
loop_
_entity.id
_entity.type
_entity.pdbx_description
1 polymer ?
#
loop_
_entity_poly.entity_id
_entity_poly.type
_entity_poly.pdbx_seq_one_letter_code
_entity_poly.pdbx_strand_id
1 'polypeptide(L)'
;MDEQQDPTVFPIEKMTMVSLGKILREIDLVDIVELSLTNSDVKRAIGAFKYKVDSFEVSFDSQQSYVAMTAGAKKFIWTFYFVTPDPEVNIRKIGRYNFRSYRTRMGIHTDHHDIEHGIPVIFAHLLSIFYCCEAEITHLTIDFSTIAEPRAVVELFKHFRKINFLVLAKSGFGDLFDFKPDLERILRIFETNEIHFDVEGAEKIFKTGENGQMEMVVQQEKYDILLSKDHVCLEKAFWLSGEDLLKMDTRTAIIVENVLTPTHLNAFVKKWHCGEKNERFMWLKVQIDLREDEAKDAVKEGLTLVPSQWRQSTTHLNCQYHRVNCQTMPLELASGFQLTHSTNGSVADLIIADDYFLFHVKDDGGLTAPVVEPVRRQANGDLMAELLMRVQRAERERRMRRAELEELIEFGEGDDGVIEEARRRLFDANRELSDAEEAHQAETRRQMVAAVAAAGPLVIP
;
A
#
# COMPACT_ATOMS: atom_id res chain seq x y z
N MET A 1 2.99 40.18 35.90
CA MET A 1 2.35 39.06 36.62
C MET A 1 3.30 37.90 36.47
N ASP A 2 4.04 37.59 37.52
CA ASP A 2 4.93 36.43 37.54
C ASP A 2 4.07 35.16 37.54
N GLU A 3 4.25 34.31 36.53
CA GLU A 3 3.70 32.95 36.56
C GLU A 3 4.37 32.21 37.72
N GLN A 4 3.60 31.89 38.75
CA GLN A 4 4.05 30.98 39.80
C GLN A 4 4.38 29.63 39.15
N GLN A 5 5.68 29.33 39.01
CA GLN A 5 6.16 28.00 38.60
C GLN A 5 5.62 26.97 39.59
N ASP A 6 4.84 26.02 39.09
CA ASP A 6 4.40 24.87 39.88
C ASP A 6 5.65 24.09 40.35
N PRO A 7 5.90 24.00 41.67
CA PRO A 7 7.10 23.38 42.22
C PRO A 7 7.19 21.87 41.97
N THR A 8 6.15 21.25 41.39
CA THR A 8 6.14 19.83 41.01
C THR A 8 6.61 19.56 39.58
N VAL A 9 6.84 20.60 38.76
CA VAL A 9 7.32 20.44 37.37
C VAL A 9 8.84 20.18 37.38
N PHE A 10 9.23 18.98 36.97
CA PHE A 10 10.64 18.59 36.85
C PHE A 10 11.35 19.51 35.84
N PRO A 11 12.42 20.25 36.24
CA PRO A 11 12.96 21.36 35.45
C PRO A 11 13.92 20.85 34.36
N ILE A 12 13.37 20.13 33.38
CA ILE A 12 14.09 19.55 32.23
C ILE A 12 14.87 20.63 31.50
N GLU A 13 14.31 21.83 31.39
CA GLU A 13 14.90 22.99 30.74
C GLU A 13 16.16 23.54 31.44
N LYS A 14 16.34 23.22 32.74
CA LYS A 14 17.52 23.64 33.53
C LYS A 14 18.61 22.57 33.55
N MET A 15 18.41 21.43 32.90
CA MET A 15 19.40 20.35 32.86
C MET A 15 20.56 20.66 31.92
N THR A 16 21.74 20.16 32.27
CA THR A 16 22.86 20.15 31.33
C THR A 16 22.54 19.24 30.14
N MET A 17 23.05 19.58 28.96
CA MET A 17 22.89 18.77 27.74
C MET A 17 23.31 17.30 27.92
N VAL A 18 24.32 17.05 28.76
CA VAL A 18 24.80 15.70 29.06
C VAL A 18 23.78 14.92 29.89
N SER A 19 23.20 15.54 30.92
CA SER A 19 22.17 14.90 31.77
C SER A 19 20.89 14.66 31.00
N LEU A 20 20.44 15.65 30.24
CA LEU A 20 19.27 15.54 29.37
C LEU A 20 19.45 14.41 28.37
N GLY A 21 20.62 14.34 27.75
CA GLY A 21 20.94 13.29 26.78
C GLY A 21 20.93 11.87 27.35
N LYS A 22 21.36 11.69 28.59
CA LYS A 22 21.26 10.39 29.27
C LYS A 22 19.79 10.01 29.48
N ILE A 23 18.96 10.94 29.98
CA ILE A 23 17.54 10.67 30.23
C ILE A 23 16.81 10.33 28.93
N LEU A 24 16.96 11.16 27.89
CA LEU A 24 16.27 10.95 26.62
C LEU A 24 16.63 9.60 25.96
N ARG A 25 17.85 9.09 26.19
CA ARG A 25 18.26 7.77 25.70
C ARG A 25 17.64 6.61 26.47
N GLU A 26 17.21 6.80 27.70
CA GLU A 26 16.61 5.74 28.53
C GLU A 26 15.08 5.69 28.45
N ILE A 27 14.41 6.77 28.03
CA ILE A 27 12.94 6.83 27.95
C ILE A 27 12.39 6.53 26.55
N ASP A 28 11.12 6.12 26.46
CA ASP A 28 10.49 5.80 25.18
C ASP A 28 10.21 7.07 24.35
N LEU A 29 10.10 6.92 23.03
CA LEU A 29 9.85 8.05 22.13
C LEU A 29 8.52 8.76 22.44
N VAL A 30 7.51 8.01 22.88
CA VAL A 30 6.22 8.58 23.33
C VAL A 30 6.41 9.53 24.50
N ASP A 31 7.32 9.24 25.42
CA ASP A 31 7.59 10.10 26.58
C ASP A 31 8.34 11.36 26.17
N ILE A 32 9.27 11.27 25.23
CA ILE A 32 9.94 12.44 24.65
C ILE A 32 8.92 13.38 23.99
N VAL A 33 7.97 12.81 23.24
CA VAL A 33 6.89 13.58 22.60
C VAL A 33 6.00 14.22 23.66
N GLU A 34 5.53 13.48 24.67
CA GLU A 34 4.73 14.03 25.77
C GLU A 34 5.44 15.17 26.50
N LEU A 35 6.72 15.00 26.85
CA LEU A 35 7.52 16.05 27.48
C LEU A 35 7.58 17.31 26.60
N SER A 36 7.71 17.14 25.28
CA SER A 36 7.73 18.27 24.35
C SER A 36 6.41 19.04 24.24
N LEU A 37 5.30 18.47 24.72
CA LEU A 37 3.98 19.09 24.71
C LEU A 37 3.68 19.89 25.99
N THR A 38 4.55 19.81 27.00
CA THR A 38 4.36 20.50 28.30
C THR A 38 4.51 22.02 28.17
N ASN A 39 5.65 22.50 27.66
CA ASN A 39 5.90 23.90 27.39
C ASN A 39 6.97 24.09 26.29
N SER A 40 7.08 25.33 25.79
CA SER A 40 7.97 25.69 24.67
C SER A 40 9.47 25.64 25.02
N ASP A 41 9.84 25.82 26.29
CA ASP A 41 11.22 25.76 26.74
C ASP A 41 11.73 24.33 26.82
N VAL A 42 10.92 23.41 27.35
CA VAL A 42 11.18 21.95 27.34
C VAL A 42 11.29 21.44 25.90
N LYS A 43 10.36 21.84 25.03
CA LYS A 43 10.41 21.52 23.60
C LYS A 43 11.75 21.96 22.97
N ARG A 44 12.21 23.18 23.27
CA ARG A 44 13.46 23.73 22.74
C ARG A 44 14.69 23.00 23.28
N ALA A 45 14.68 22.65 24.57
CA ALA A 45 15.75 21.89 25.20
C ALA A 45 15.88 20.48 24.59
N ILE A 46 14.76 19.79 24.37
CA ILE A 46 14.72 18.49 23.68
C ILE A 46 15.24 18.63 22.23
N GLY A 47 14.74 19.61 21.48
CA GLY A 47 15.19 19.86 20.10
C GLY A 47 16.67 20.18 19.99
N ALA A 48 17.25 20.87 20.97
CA ALA A 48 18.68 21.16 21.03
C ALA A 48 19.54 19.90 21.23
N PHE A 49 19.00 18.85 21.84
CA PHE A 49 19.72 17.58 22.02
C PHE A 49 19.93 16.82 20.71
N LYS A 50 19.09 17.07 19.70
CA LYS A 50 19.16 16.43 18.38
C LYS A 50 19.09 14.90 18.49
N TYR A 51 18.06 14.39 19.16
CA TYR A 51 17.82 12.95 19.22
C TYR A 51 17.60 12.41 17.80
N LYS A 52 18.47 11.50 17.35
CA LYS A 52 18.47 10.99 15.96
C LYS A 52 17.28 10.08 15.70
N VAL A 53 16.65 10.28 14.55
CA VAL A 53 15.60 9.42 13.99
C VAL A 53 16.15 8.72 12.76
N ASP A 54 15.81 7.45 12.61
CA ASP A 54 16.27 6.63 11.49
C ASP A 54 15.27 6.67 10.33
N SER A 55 13.98 6.55 10.61
CA SER A 55 12.95 6.52 9.57
C SER A 55 11.59 7.02 10.02
N PHE A 56 10.78 7.39 9.02
CA PHE A 56 9.35 7.67 9.16
C PHE A 56 8.52 6.80 8.23
N GLU A 57 7.33 6.45 8.72
CA GLU A 57 6.24 5.88 7.92
C GLU A 57 5.05 6.85 8.05
N VAL A 58 4.50 7.30 6.94
CA VAL A 58 3.35 8.22 6.95
C VAL A 58 2.25 7.69 6.05
N SER A 59 1.03 7.70 6.57
CA SER A 59 -0.16 7.25 5.86
C SER A 59 -1.25 8.31 5.92
N PHE A 60 -1.66 8.79 4.75
CA PHE A 60 -2.89 9.52 4.53
C PHE A 60 -3.89 8.53 3.92
N ASP A 61 -4.64 7.85 4.77
CA ASP A 61 -5.56 6.77 4.41
C ASP A 61 -6.91 7.00 5.12
N SER A 62 -8.01 6.72 4.41
CA SER A 62 -9.37 6.99 4.88
C SER A 62 -9.79 6.08 6.04
N GLN A 63 -9.17 4.90 6.15
CA GLN A 63 -9.40 3.92 7.20
C GLN A 63 -8.41 4.09 8.35
N GLN A 64 -7.12 4.25 8.07
CA GLN A 64 -6.10 4.33 9.12
C GLN A 64 -4.94 5.26 8.74
N SER A 65 -5.17 6.56 8.95
CA SER A 65 -4.14 7.59 8.84
C SER A 65 -3.20 7.61 10.05
N TYR A 66 -1.90 7.76 9.83
CA TYR A 66 -0.92 7.83 10.91
C TYR A 66 0.43 8.43 10.50
N VAL A 67 1.21 8.80 11.52
CA VAL A 67 2.64 9.11 11.42
C VAL A 67 3.38 8.19 12.40
N ALA A 68 4.29 7.36 11.91
CA ALA A 68 5.15 6.53 12.72
C ALA A 68 6.62 6.89 12.49
N MET A 69 7.43 6.61 13.51
CA MET A 69 8.83 6.97 13.58
C MET A 69 9.63 5.90 14.30
N THR A 70 10.82 5.59 13.79
CA THR A 70 11.75 4.64 14.40
C THR A 70 13.08 5.30 14.75
N ALA A 71 13.63 4.99 15.92
CA ALA A 71 14.97 5.39 16.34
C ALA A 71 15.63 4.26 17.15
N GLY A 72 16.55 3.55 16.52
CA GLY A 72 17.11 2.30 17.00
C GLY A 72 16.01 1.25 17.20
N ALA A 73 15.93 0.70 18.42
CA ALA A 73 14.89 -0.25 18.79
C ALA A 73 13.56 0.40 19.19
N LYS A 74 13.49 1.74 19.30
CA LYS A 74 12.31 2.45 19.79
C LYS A 74 11.40 2.85 18.63
N LYS A 75 10.09 2.76 18.87
CA LYS A 75 9.05 3.14 17.91
C LYS A 75 8.07 4.10 18.55
N PHE A 76 7.54 4.98 17.72
CA PHE A 76 6.46 5.89 18.06
C PHE A 76 5.43 5.87 16.94
N ILE A 77 4.14 5.88 17.28
CA ILE A 77 3.05 6.05 16.33
C ILE A 77 2.07 7.12 16.80
N TRP A 78 1.61 7.96 15.87
CA TRP A 78 0.49 8.86 16.05
C TRP A 78 -0.61 8.48 15.07
N THR A 79 -1.74 7.97 15.55
CA THR A 79 -2.87 7.57 14.66
C THR A 79 -4.03 8.55 14.70
N PHE A 80 -4.81 8.57 13.62
CA PHE A 80 -6.04 9.34 13.45
C PHE A 80 -7.25 8.39 13.35
N TYR A 81 -8.46 8.94 13.44
CA TYR A 81 -9.73 8.20 13.43
C TYR A 81 -9.90 7.12 14.51
N PHE A 82 -9.14 7.20 15.60
CA PHE A 82 -9.25 6.21 16.67
C PHE A 82 -10.32 6.64 17.68
N VAL A 83 -11.51 6.05 17.57
CA VAL A 83 -12.61 6.25 18.53
C VAL A 83 -12.42 5.29 19.71
N THR A 84 -11.98 5.79 20.87
CA THR A 84 -11.97 5.01 22.12
C THR A 84 -13.26 5.18 22.91
N PRO A 85 -13.78 4.10 23.51
CA PRO A 85 -14.81 4.18 24.54
C PRO A 85 -14.28 4.61 25.93
N ASP A 86 -12.98 4.91 26.07
CA ASP A 86 -12.27 5.12 27.34
C ASP A 86 -12.44 6.55 27.89
N PRO A 87 -12.69 6.76 29.21
CA PRO A 87 -12.78 8.08 29.84
C PRO A 87 -11.47 8.89 29.97
N GLU A 88 -10.27 8.30 29.89
CA GLU A 88 -8.99 9.02 30.08
C GLU A 88 -8.49 9.75 28.82
N VAL A 89 -9.36 10.59 28.25
CA VAL A 89 -9.04 11.42 27.10
C VAL A 89 -8.31 12.68 27.54
N ASN A 90 -7.12 12.91 26.99
CA ASN A 90 -6.37 14.16 27.14
C ASN A 90 -6.56 15.05 25.91
N ILE A 91 -6.57 16.36 26.12
CA ILE A 91 -6.51 17.36 25.05
C ILE A 91 -5.05 17.79 24.90
N ARG A 92 -4.42 17.40 23.79
CA ARG A 92 -3.04 17.79 23.45
C ARG A 92 -3.08 18.95 22.46
N LYS A 93 -2.42 20.06 22.80
CA LYS A 93 -2.40 21.26 21.96
C LYS A 93 -1.09 21.37 21.20
N ILE A 94 -1.16 21.47 19.86
CA ILE A 94 0.00 21.73 19.01
C ILE A 94 -0.34 22.87 18.06
N GLY A 95 0.36 24.00 18.25
CA GLY A 95 0.04 25.24 17.55
C GLY A 95 -1.42 25.67 17.83
N ARG A 96 -2.21 25.76 16.76
CA ARG A 96 -3.64 26.10 16.83
C ARG A 96 -4.58 24.89 16.98
N TYR A 97 -4.06 23.68 16.88
CA TYR A 97 -4.86 22.45 16.86
C TYR A 97 -4.94 21.83 18.24
N ASN A 98 -6.14 21.37 18.59
CA ASN A 98 -6.42 20.61 19.80
C ASN A 98 -6.75 19.17 19.40
N PHE A 99 -5.96 18.24 19.90
CA PHE A 99 -6.06 16.82 19.60
C PHE A 99 -6.66 16.09 20.80
N ARG A 100 -7.93 15.68 20.66
CA ARG A 100 -8.57 14.75 21.59
C ARG A 100 -7.89 13.40 21.44
N SER A 101 -7.13 12.97 22.45
CA SER A 101 -6.25 11.81 22.32
C SER A 101 -6.07 11.00 23.59
N TYR A 102 -5.78 9.73 23.41
CA TYR A 102 -5.33 8.84 24.46
C TYR A 102 -3.91 8.34 24.15
N ARG A 103 -3.21 7.90 25.20
CA ARG A 103 -1.82 7.43 25.13
C ARG A 103 -1.79 5.92 25.27
N THR A 104 -0.95 5.27 24.48
CA THR A 104 -0.51 3.88 24.70
C THR A 104 1.00 3.87 24.93
N ARG A 105 1.56 2.69 25.20
CA ARG A 105 3.02 2.51 25.26
C ARG A 105 3.70 2.84 23.92
N MET A 106 3.02 2.58 22.81
CA MET A 106 3.59 2.70 21.48
C MET A 106 3.37 4.09 20.87
N GLY A 107 2.44 4.89 21.39
CA GLY A 107 2.00 6.06 20.67
C GLY A 107 0.88 6.88 21.29
N ILE A 108 0.44 7.85 20.50
CA ILE A 108 -0.69 8.74 20.78
C ILE A 108 -1.75 8.51 19.70
N HIS A 109 -3.00 8.48 20.09
CA HIS A 109 -4.08 8.11 19.18
C HIS A 109 -5.20 9.12 19.30
N THR A 110 -5.63 9.65 18.16
CA THR A 110 -6.55 10.79 18.08
C THR A 110 -7.84 10.44 17.39
N ASP A 111 -8.92 11.01 17.93
CA ASP A 111 -10.23 11.13 17.28
C ASP A 111 -10.27 12.46 16.52
N HIS A 112 -9.37 12.65 15.55
CA HIS A 112 -9.27 13.86 14.75
C HIS A 112 -9.51 13.53 13.28
N HIS A 113 -10.48 14.22 12.66
CA HIS A 113 -10.96 13.89 11.32
C HIS A 113 -10.32 14.72 10.19
N ASP A 114 -9.75 15.88 10.51
CA ASP A 114 -9.06 16.74 9.54
C ASP A 114 -7.60 16.29 9.39
N ILE A 115 -7.40 15.15 8.71
CA ILE A 115 -6.08 14.56 8.51
C ILE A 115 -5.19 15.38 7.58
N GLU A 116 -5.79 16.10 6.63
CA GLU A 116 -5.08 16.98 5.69
C GLU A 116 -4.30 18.06 6.43
N HIS A 117 -4.84 18.59 7.54
CA HIS A 117 -4.11 19.54 8.38
C HIS A 117 -3.47 18.92 9.63
N GLY A 118 -4.09 17.87 10.18
CA GLY A 118 -3.64 17.20 11.39
C GLY A 118 -2.27 16.56 11.22
N ILE A 119 -2.07 15.74 10.18
CA ILE A 119 -0.79 15.06 9.94
C ILE A 119 0.35 16.06 9.74
N PRO A 120 0.26 17.09 8.88
CA PRO A 120 1.33 18.06 8.72
C PRO A 120 1.72 18.76 10.03
N VAL A 121 0.76 19.05 10.90
CA VAL A 121 1.01 19.69 12.20
C VAL A 121 1.76 18.75 13.14
N ILE A 122 1.36 17.48 13.22
CA ILE A 122 2.08 16.48 14.02
C ILE A 122 3.48 16.27 13.46
N PHE A 123 3.60 16.08 12.15
CA PHE A 123 4.87 15.84 11.48
C PHE A 123 5.83 17.01 11.67
N ALA A 124 5.38 18.24 11.45
CA ALA A 124 6.18 19.45 11.71
C ALA A 124 6.61 19.58 13.18
N HIS A 125 5.75 19.16 14.12
CA HIS A 125 6.13 19.12 15.54
C HIS A 125 7.23 18.10 15.79
N LEU A 126 7.13 16.88 15.25
CA LEU A 126 8.19 15.85 15.35
C LEU A 126 9.51 16.33 14.75
N LEU A 127 9.48 16.94 13.56
CA LEU A 127 10.67 17.53 12.92
C LEU A 127 11.32 18.65 13.76
N SER A 128 10.56 19.31 14.63
CA SER A 128 11.07 20.38 15.49
C SER A 128 11.73 19.89 16.78
N ILE A 129 11.52 18.63 17.17
CA ILE A 129 12.05 18.05 18.42
C ILE A 129 13.11 16.96 18.16
N PHE A 130 13.09 16.35 16.97
CA PHE A 130 14.02 15.30 16.59
C PHE A 130 15.02 15.75 15.52
N TYR A 131 16.15 15.06 15.43
CA TYR A 131 17.11 15.24 14.34
C TYR A 131 16.80 14.28 13.20
N CYS A 132 16.23 14.82 12.13
CA CYS A 132 15.68 14.06 11.00
C CYS A 132 16.45 14.27 9.67
N CYS A 133 17.58 14.98 9.67
CA CYS A 133 18.29 15.31 8.42
C CYS A 133 18.78 14.10 7.64
N GLU A 134 19.00 12.97 8.31
CA GLU A 134 19.42 11.70 7.70
C GLU A 134 18.30 10.65 7.71
N ALA A 135 17.10 11.02 8.20
CA ALA A 135 15.99 10.09 8.25
C ALA A 135 15.44 9.85 6.84
N GLU A 136 15.05 8.62 6.56
CA GLU A 136 14.35 8.25 5.33
C GLU A 136 12.84 8.12 5.55
N ILE A 137 12.07 8.29 4.48
CA ILE A 137 10.67 7.87 4.48
C ILE A 137 10.65 6.43 3.97
N THR A 138 10.47 5.47 4.88
CA THR A 138 10.40 4.05 4.51
C THR A 138 9.10 3.74 3.79
N HIS A 139 8.02 4.40 4.18
CA HIS A 139 6.67 4.22 3.64
C HIS A 139 5.92 5.54 3.57
N LEU A 140 5.36 5.86 2.40
CA LEU A 140 4.40 6.96 2.23
C LEU A 140 3.15 6.46 1.52
N THR A 141 1.99 6.49 2.19
CA THR A 141 0.68 6.30 1.55
C THR A 141 -0.01 7.64 1.36
N ILE A 142 -0.49 7.88 0.15
CA ILE A 142 -1.34 9.02 -0.21
C ILE A 142 -2.61 8.47 -0.84
N ASP A 143 -3.70 8.49 -0.07
CA ASP A 143 -5.05 8.28 -0.58
C ASP A 143 -5.65 9.61 -1.00
N PHE A 144 -5.80 9.82 -2.30
CA PHE A 144 -6.29 11.08 -2.87
C PHE A 144 -7.75 11.37 -2.51
N SER A 145 -8.50 10.38 -2.03
CA SER A 145 -9.85 10.63 -1.52
C SER A 145 -9.86 11.27 -0.13
N THR A 146 -8.72 11.29 0.55
CA THR A 146 -8.57 11.89 1.88
C THR A 146 -7.96 13.28 1.90
N ILE A 147 -7.33 13.68 0.79
CA ILE A 147 -6.57 14.92 0.69
C ILE A 147 -7.19 15.75 -0.42
N ALA A 148 -7.71 16.94 -0.08
CA ALA A 148 -8.27 17.83 -1.09
C ALA A 148 -7.16 18.48 -1.96
N GLU A 149 -6.01 18.80 -1.38
CA GLU A 149 -4.87 19.43 -2.08
C GLU A 149 -3.57 18.62 -1.90
N PRO A 150 -3.29 17.65 -2.80
CA PRO A 150 -2.11 16.80 -2.69
C PRO A 150 -0.78 17.56 -2.69
N ARG A 151 -0.75 18.76 -3.25
CA ARG A 151 0.46 19.61 -3.28
C ARG A 151 0.94 19.97 -1.88
N ALA A 152 0.02 20.18 -0.93
CA ALA A 152 0.39 20.49 0.45
C ALA A 152 1.13 19.32 1.11
N VAL A 153 0.71 18.10 0.82
CA VAL A 153 1.33 16.86 1.32
C VAL A 153 2.72 16.69 0.72
N VAL A 154 2.88 16.91 -0.57
CA VAL A 154 4.20 16.80 -1.24
C VAL A 154 5.22 17.81 -0.69
N GLU A 155 4.80 19.03 -0.42
CA GLU A 155 5.68 20.06 0.17
C GLU A 155 6.16 19.70 1.59
N LEU A 156 5.39 18.90 2.34
CA LEU A 156 5.79 18.43 3.67
C LEU A 156 7.03 17.53 3.60
N PHE A 157 7.15 16.74 2.53
CA PHE A 157 8.21 15.74 2.39
C PHE A 157 9.38 16.19 1.53
N LYS A 158 9.38 17.40 0.95
CA LYS A 158 10.44 17.86 0.03
C LYS A 158 11.88 17.80 0.58
N HIS A 159 12.03 17.75 1.90
CA HIS A 159 13.33 17.62 2.56
C HIS A 159 13.85 16.18 2.56
N PHE A 160 12.96 15.20 2.39
CA PHE A 160 13.27 13.79 2.21
C PHE A 160 13.47 13.53 0.71
N ARG A 161 14.72 13.36 0.28
CA ARG A 161 15.02 13.12 -1.15
C ARG A 161 14.56 11.75 -1.62
N LYS A 162 14.49 10.78 -0.72
CA LYS A 162 14.23 9.37 -1.02
C LYS A 162 13.03 8.84 -0.24
N ILE A 163 12.13 8.19 -0.96
CA ILE A 163 11.01 7.42 -0.42
C ILE A 163 11.23 5.96 -0.84
N ASN A 164 11.35 5.05 0.12
CA ASN A 164 11.63 3.66 -0.22
C ASN A 164 10.40 2.99 -0.86
N PHE A 165 9.22 3.19 -0.28
CA PHE A 165 7.95 2.66 -0.79
C PHE A 165 6.88 3.74 -0.81
N LEU A 166 6.32 4.00 -1.99
CA LEU A 166 5.27 4.99 -2.23
C LEU A 166 3.99 4.28 -2.65
N VAL A 167 2.89 4.50 -1.92
CA VAL A 167 1.54 4.04 -2.27
C VAL A 167 0.70 5.25 -2.66
N LEU A 168 0.17 5.22 -3.87
CA LEU A 168 -0.74 6.22 -4.42
C LEU A 168 -2.07 5.52 -4.70
N ALA A 169 -3.11 5.87 -3.96
CA ALA A 169 -4.41 5.21 -4.04
C ALA A 169 -5.54 6.24 -4.14
N LYS A 170 -6.68 5.84 -4.66
CA LYS A 170 -7.92 6.64 -4.61
C LYS A 170 -9.05 5.75 -4.12
N SER A 171 -9.36 5.82 -2.82
CA SER A 171 -10.43 5.01 -2.22
C SER A 171 -11.81 5.68 -2.37
N GLY A 172 -12.78 5.04 -3.02
CA GLY A 172 -14.15 5.55 -3.13
C GLY A 172 -14.51 6.25 -4.45
N PHE A 173 -15.78 6.67 -4.53
CA PHE A 173 -16.40 7.22 -5.75
C PHE A 173 -16.23 8.75 -5.79
N GLY A 174 -15.58 9.24 -6.84
CA GLY A 174 -15.44 10.68 -7.08
C GLY A 174 -15.05 10.93 -8.53
N ASP A 175 -15.30 12.15 -9.01
CA ASP A 175 -15.03 12.55 -10.39
C ASP A 175 -13.63 12.12 -10.85
N LEU A 176 -13.54 11.75 -12.13
CA LEU A 176 -12.27 11.52 -12.82
C LEU A 176 -11.47 12.83 -12.76
N PHE A 177 -10.42 12.85 -11.94
CA PHE A 177 -9.48 13.95 -11.83
C PHE A 177 -8.31 13.69 -12.77
N ASP A 178 -7.83 14.73 -13.44
CA ASP A 178 -6.58 14.72 -14.19
C ASP A 178 -5.42 14.52 -13.21
N PHE A 179 -4.95 13.27 -13.11
CA PHE A 179 -4.07 12.83 -12.03
C PHE A 179 -2.60 12.89 -12.43
N LYS A 180 -2.32 12.82 -13.74
CA LYS A 180 -0.96 12.77 -14.26
C LYS A 180 -0.09 13.98 -13.86
N PRO A 181 -0.57 15.23 -13.81
CA PRO A 181 0.25 16.36 -13.40
C PRO A 181 0.78 16.21 -11.97
N ASP A 182 -0.07 15.73 -11.05
CA ASP A 182 0.32 15.53 -9.65
C ASP A 182 1.25 14.32 -9.50
N LEU A 183 0.99 13.22 -10.22
CA LEU A 183 1.90 12.07 -10.28
C LEU A 183 3.29 12.47 -10.76
N GLU A 184 3.38 13.15 -11.90
CA GLU A 184 4.65 13.58 -12.46
C GLU A 184 5.41 14.49 -11.50
N ARG A 185 4.71 15.38 -10.79
CA ARG A 185 5.32 16.25 -9.79
C ARG A 185 5.85 15.46 -8.59
N ILE A 186 5.05 14.54 -8.04
CA ILE A 186 5.45 13.66 -6.93
C ILE A 186 6.73 12.92 -7.31
N LEU A 187 6.74 12.29 -8.49
CA LEU A 187 7.87 11.48 -8.97
C LEU A 187 9.08 12.29 -9.43
N ARG A 188 8.94 13.61 -9.65
CA ARG A 188 10.08 14.53 -9.86
C ARG A 188 10.73 14.96 -8.54
N ILE A 189 9.95 15.02 -7.46
CA ILE A 189 10.45 15.46 -6.15
C ILE A 189 11.08 14.30 -5.39
N PHE A 190 10.49 13.12 -5.48
CA PHE A 190 10.96 11.94 -4.74
C PHE A 190 11.68 10.95 -5.63
N GLU A 191 12.86 10.54 -5.20
CA GLU A 191 13.46 9.29 -5.67
C GLU A 191 12.75 8.12 -4.98
N THR A 192 12.12 7.25 -5.78
CA THR A 192 11.28 6.14 -5.30
C THR A 192 11.87 4.80 -5.75
N ASN A 193 12.10 3.86 -4.82
CA ASN A 193 12.53 2.51 -5.21
C ASN A 193 11.33 1.66 -5.68
N GLU A 194 10.22 1.75 -4.95
CA GLU A 194 9.01 0.95 -5.14
C GLU A 194 7.77 1.85 -5.18
N ILE A 195 6.89 1.62 -6.15
CA ILE A 195 5.62 2.34 -6.29
C ILE A 195 4.47 1.35 -6.36
N HIS A 196 3.48 1.54 -5.50
CA HIS A 196 2.16 0.93 -5.60
C HIS A 196 1.17 1.99 -6.08
N PHE A 197 0.48 1.69 -7.17
CA PHE A 197 -0.38 2.59 -7.90
C PHE A 197 -1.79 2.01 -8.05
N ASP A 198 -2.74 2.53 -7.29
CA ASP A 198 -4.16 2.18 -7.30
C ASP A 198 -5.02 3.42 -7.61
N VAL A 199 -4.80 4.00 -8.79
CA VAL A 199 -5.57 5.15 -9.26
C VAL A 199 -6.07 4.88 -10.66
N GLU A 200 -7.39 5.02 -10.84
CA GLU A 200 -8.03 5.10 -12.14
C GLU A 200 -8.13 6.56 -12.56
N GLY A 201 -7.47 6.91 -13.66
CA GLY A 201 -7.57 8.24 -14.25
C GLY A 201 -8.12 8.17 -15.66
N ALA A 202 -8.89 9.19 -16.02
CA ALA A 202 -9.33 9.40 -17.38
C ALA A 202 -9.41 10.90 -17.66
N GLU A 203 -9.04 11.26 -18.88
CA GLU A 203 -9.09 12.60 -19.40
C GLU A 203 -10.34 12.78 -20.27
N LYS A 204 -11.01 13.93 -20.14
CA LYS A 204 -12.10 14.32 -21.05
C LYS A 204 -11.51 15.09 -22.21
N ILE A 205 -11.52 14.48 -23.40
CA ILE A 205 -11.01 15.10 -24.62
C ILE A 205 -12.15 15.39 -25.59
N PHE A 206 -12.03 16.48 -26.35
CA PHE A 206 -12.98 16.78 -27.42
C PHE A 206 -12.45 16.23 -28.74
N LYS A 207 -13.20 15.34 -29.38
CA LYS A 207 -12.92 14.82 -30.71
C LYS A 207 -13.94 15.35 -31.70
N THR A 208 -13.51 15.65 -32.92
CA THR A 208 -14.43 15.95 -34.01
C THR A 208 -14.95 14.63 -34.59
N GLY A 209 -16.25 14.40 -34.48
CA GLY A 209 -16.94 13.26 -35.08
C GLY A 209 -16.96 13.34 -36.61
N GLU A 210 -17.33 12.24 -37.26
CA GLU A 210 -17.34 12.11 -38.73
C GLU A 210 -18.28 13.11 -39.43
N ASN A 211 -19.27 13.62 -38.70
CA ASN A 211 -20.23 14.64 -39.14
C ASN A 211 -19.76 16.09 -38.90
N GLY A 212 -18.53 16.29 -38.40
CA GLY A 212 -17.98 17.60 -38.05
C GLY A 212 -18.47 18.17 -36.72
N GLN A 213 -19.24 17.42 -35.92
CA GLN A 213 -19.65 17.83 -34.58
C GLN A 213 -18.54 17.53 -33.56
N MET A 214 -18.41 18.38 -32.54
CA MET A 214 -17.47 18.15 -31.44
C MET A 214 -18.14 17.27 -30.38
N GLU A 215 -17.55 16.12 -30.12
CA GLU A 215 -17.99 15.16 -29.12
C GLU A 215 -16.97 15.09 -27.98
N MET A 216 -17.45 15.05 -26.75
CA MET A 216 -16.60 14.85 -25.58
C MET A 216 -16.46 13.34 -25.35
N VAL A 217 -15.23 12.84 -25.42
CA VAL A 217 -14.90 11.43 -25.22
C VAL A 217 -14.04 11.32 -23.96
N VAL A 218 -14.34 10.34 -23.12
CA VAL A 218 -13.50 9.99 -21.97
C VAL A 218 -12.43 9.02 -22.46
N GLN A 219 -11.16 9.39 -22.32
CA GLN A 219 -10.02 8.55 -22.66
C GLN A 219 -9.25 8.22 -21.39
N GLN A 220 -8.92 6.94 -21.19
CA GLN A 220 -8.09 6.54 -20.05
C GLN A 220 -6.72 7.21 -20.10
N GLU A 221 -6.28 7.66 -18.94
CA GLU A 221 -5.05 8.39 -18.78
C GLU A 221 -3.85 7.42 -18.78
N LYS A 222 -2.80 7.76 -19.52
CA LYS A 222 -1.57 6.96 -19.60
C LYS A 222 -0.49 7.50 -18.67
N TYR A 223 0.11 6.59 -17.89
CA TYR A 223 1.13 6.89 -16.88
C TYR A 223 2.51 6.32 -17.26
N ASP A 224 3.03 6.73 -18.41
CA ASP A 224 4.29 6.21 -18.97
C ASP A 224 5.49 6.33 -18.01
N ILE A 225 5.48 7.33 -17.13
CA ILE A 225 6.52 7.53 -16.10
C ILE A 225 6.69 6.32 -15.18
N LEU A 226 5.62 5.55 -14.94
CA LEU A 226 5.65 4.34 -14.12
C LEU A 226 6.35 3.16 -14.81
N LEU A 227 6.38 3.15 -16.16
CA LEU A 227 6.96 2.05 -16.94
C LEU A 227 8.49 1.95 -16.81
N SER A 228 9.15 2.97 -16.26
CA SER A 228 10.61 3.06 -16.11
C SER A 228 11.11 2.82 -14.67
N LYS A 229 10.19 2.48 -13.76
CA LYS A 229 10.48 2.34 -12.33
C LYS A 229 10.88 0.91 -11.99
N ASP A 230 11.87 0.75 -11.12
CA ASP A 230 12.44 -0.57 -10.82
C ASP A 230 11.40 -1.56 -10.29
N HIS A 231 10.55 -1.14 -9.35
CA HIS A 231 9.52 -2.00 -8.77
C HIS A 231 8.16 -1.29 -8.79
N VAL A 232 7.20 -1.87 -9.52
CA VAL A 232 5.86 -1.32 -9.66
C VAL A 232 4.78 -2.34 -9.36
N CYS A 233 3.76 -1.92 -8.61
CA CYS A 233 2.49 -2.60 -8.48
C CYS A 233 1.41 -1.68 -9.06
N LEU A 234 0.72 -2.10 -10.10
CA LEU A 234 -0.32 -1.36 -10.80
C LEU A 234 -1.64 -2.09 -10.57
N GLU A 235 -2.46 -1.59 -9.64
CA GLU A 235 -3.73 -2.25 -9.29
C GLU A 235 -4.78 -2.04 -10.38
N LYS A 236 -4.97 -0.77 -10.80
CA LYS A 236 -5.92 -0.36 -11.85
C LYS A 236 -5.18 -0.04 -13.15
N ALA A 237 -4.76 -1.07 -13.86
CA ALA A 237 -3.89 -0.98 -15.04
C ALA A 237 -4.61 -1.11 -16.39
N PHE A 238 -5.90 -0.75 -16.48
CA PHE A 238 -6.66 -0.81 -17.74
C PHE A 238 -6.04 0.01 -18.89
N TRP A 239 -5.30 1.06 -18.57
CA TRP A 239 -4.59 1.92 -19.52
C TRP A 239 -3.36 1.25 -20.15
N LEU A 240 -2.86 0.16 -19.55
CA LEU A 240 -1.65 -0.53 -19.96
C LEU A 240 -1.93 -1.46 -21.15
N SER A 241 -1.42 -1.11 -22.33
CA SER A 241 -1.53 -1.95 -23.52
C SER A 241 -0.43 -3.01 -23.60
N GLY A 242 -0.60 -3.98 -24.51
CA GLY A 242 0.46 -4.94 -24.84
C GLY A 242 1.76 -4.28 -25.31
N GLU A 243 1.69 -3.16 -26.05
CA GLU A 243 2.88 -2.40 -26.40
C GLU A 243 3.57 -1.78 -25.19
N ASP A 244 2.79 -1.26 -24.24
CA ASP A 244 3.32 -0.64 -23.03
C ASP A 244 4.02 -1.69 -22.17
N LEU A 245 3.41 -2.89 -22.02
CA LEU A 245 4.06 -4.04 -21.40
C LEU A 245 5.41 -4.35 -22.06
N LEU A 246 5.52 -4.29 -23.39
CA LEU A 246 6.77 -4.51 -24.11
C LEU A 246 7.80 -3.39 -23.93
N LYS A 247 7.36 -2.15 -23.70
CA LYS A 247 8.22 -0.97 -23.47
C LYS A 247 8.68 -0.84 -22.01
N MET A 248 8.04 -1.53 -21.07
CA MET A 248 8.41 -1.47 -19.64
C MET A 248 9.90 -1.77 -19.42
N ASP A 249 10.55 -0.87 -18.69
CA ASP A 249 11.92 -0.97 -18.21
C ASP A 249 11.94 -1.13 -16.68
N THR A 250 11.36 -2.23 -16.18
CA THR A 250 11.24 -2.51 -14.75
C THR A 250 11.95 -3.81 -14.36
N ARG A 251 12.31 -3.95 -13.08
CA ARG A 251 12.83 -5.21 -12.51
C ARG A 251 11.69 -6.08 -12.01
N THR A 252 10.70 -5.47 -11.37
CA THR A 252 9.52 -6.15 -10.85
C THR A 252 8.27 -5.40 -11.26
N ALA A 253 7.30 -6.12 -11.82
CA ALA A 253 5.97 -5.60 -12.10
C ALA A 253 4.90 -6.55 -11.57
N ILE A 254 3.89 -5.97 -10.92
CA ILE A 254 2.65 -6.64 -10.54
C ILE A 254 1.54 -5.83 -11.18
N ILE A 255 0.75 -6.47 -12.02
CA ILE A 255 -0.27 -5.83 -12.84
C ILE A 255 -1.60 -6.53 -12.54
N VAL A 256 -2.53 -5.79 -11.95
CA VAL A 256 -3.90 -6.23 -11.69
C VAL A 256 -4.83 -5.49 -12.67
N GLU A 257 -6.14 -5.64 -12.56
CA GLU A 257 -7.21 -5.00 -13.37
C GLU A 257 -6.71 -4.35 -14.68
N ASN A 258 -6.49 -5.16 -15.73
CA ASN A 258 -5.83 -4.76 -16.97
C ASN A 258 -6.55 -5.32 -18.21
N VAL A 259 -6.12 -4.87 -19.39
CA VAL A 259 -6.63 -5.30 -20.70
C VAL A 259 -5.64 -6.23 -21.44
N LEU A 260 -4.64 -6.77 -20.75
CA LEU A 260 -3.68 -7.67 -21.37
C LEU A 260 -4.35 -9.00 -21.72
N THR A 261 -3.84 -9.63 -22.77
CA THR A 261 -4.39 -10.88 -23.32
C THR A 261 -3.30 -11.94 -23.31
N PRO A 262 -3.65 -13.23 -23.43
CA PRO A 262 -2.69 -14.30 -23.60
C PRO A 262 -1.64 -14.03 -24.70
N THR A 263 -2.08 -13.43 -25.82
CA THR A 263 -1.21 -13.06 -26.94
C THR A 263 -0.20 -11.98 -26.57
N HIS A 264 -0.60 -11.00 -25.75
CA HIS A 264 0.33 -9.98 -25.24
C HIS A 264 1.40 -10.60 -24.34
N LEU A 265 1.02 -11.56 -23.49
CA LEU A 265 1.95 -12.29 -22.62
C LEU A 265 2.90 -13.18 -23.43
N ASN A 266 2.38 -13.87 -24.45
CA ASN A 266 3.21 -14.65 -25.38
C ASN A 266 4.25 -13.77 -26.09
N ALA A 267 3.83 -12.60 -26.59
CA ALA A 267 4.72 -11.64 -27.22
C ALA A 267 5.80 -11.13 -26.24
N PHE A 268 5.44 -10.86 -24.99
CA PHE A 268 6.39 -10.55 -23.92
C PHE A 268 7.45 -11.64 -23.77
N VAL A 269 7.01 -12.90 -23.59
CA VAL A 269 7.91 -14.03 -23.33
C VAL A 269 8.82 -14.29 -24.52
N LYS A 270 8.30 -14.23 -25.75
CA LYS A 270 9.09 -14.38 -26.98
C LYS A 270 10.18 -13.31 -27.10
N LYS A 271 9.83 -12.04 -26.88
CA LYS A 271 10.82 -10.95 -26.97
C LYS A 271 11.89 -11.04 -25.89
N TRP A 272 11.51 -11.42 -24.66
CA TRP A 272 12.48 -11.71 -23.62
C TRP A 272 13.37 -12.88 -24.01
N HIS A 273 12.80 -14.01 -24.43
CA HIS A 273 13.55 -15.20 -24.85
C HIS A 273 14.57 -14.91 -25.96
N CYS A 274 14.22 -14.08 -26.94
CA CYS A 274 15.09 -13.72 -28.05
C CYS A 274 16.16 -12.68 -27.70
N GLY A 275 16.18 -12.13 -26.49
CA GLY A 275 17.08 -11.03 -26.11
C GLY A 275 16.73 -9.69 -26.77
N GLU A 276 15.51 -9.55 -27.28
CA GLU A 276 15.00 -8.31 -27.89
C GLU A 276 14.37 -7.37 -26.86
N LYS A 277 14.34 -7.76 -25.58
CA LYS A 277 13.69 -7.02 -24.51
C LYS A 277 14.59 -6.92 -23.26
N ASN A 278 14.29 -5.89 -22.47
CA ASN A 278 14.90 -5.56 -21.18
C ASN A 278 15.27 -6.78 -20.32
N GLU A 279 16.58 -7.02 -20.23
CA GLU A 279 17.20 -8.07 -19.42
C GLU A 279 17.04 -7.81 -17.90
N ARG A 280 16.59 -6.62 -17.50
CA ARG A 280 16.39 -6.27 -16.09
C ARG A 280 15.14 -6.92 -15.48
N PHE A 281 14.19 -7.41 -16.28
CA PHE A 281 12.98 -8.06 -15.77
C PHE A 281 13.32 -9.33 -15.00
N MET A 282 13.05 -9.30 -13.69
CA MET A 282 13.23 -10.45 -12.79
C MET A 282 11.90 -11.05 -12.37
N TRP A 283 10.84 -10.24 -12.31
CA TRP A 283 9.54 -10.68 -11.82
C TRP A 283 8.40 -9.93 -12.53
N LEU A 284 7.46 -10.66 -13.11
CA LEU A 284 6.23 -10.13 -13.68
C LEU A 284 5.07 -11.01 -13.25
N LYS A 285 4.14 -10.45 -12.47
CA LYS A 285 2.85 -11.07 -12.16
C LYS A 285 1.75 -10.27 -12.85
N VAL A 286 0.89 -10.95 -13.61
CA VAL A 286 -0.27 -10.34 -14.26
C VAL A 286 -1.51 -11.10 -13.81
N GLN A 287 -2.49 -10.41 -13.22
CA GLN A 287 -3.81 -10.98 -12.98
C GLN A 287 -4.57 -10.99 -14.32
N ILE A 288 -4.96 -12.18 -14.77
CA ILE A 288 -5.61 -12.40 -16.05
C ILE A 288 -6.44 -13.68 -15.98
N ASP A 289 -7.63 -13.69 -16.58
CA ASP A 289 -8.44 -14.91 -16.66
C ASP A 289 -7.88 -15.84 -17.73
N LEU A 290 -7.41 -17.00 -17.29
CA LEU A 290 -6.83 -18.06 -18.12
C LEU A 290 -7.49 -19.40 -17.82
N ARG A 291 -8.75 -19.43 -17.36
CA ARG A 291 -9.45 -20.68 -17.04
C ARG A 291 -9.56 -21.63 -18.23
N GLU A 292 -9.65 -21.07 -19.43
CA GLU A 292 -9.76 -21.84 -20.67
C GLU A 292 -8.38 -22.37 -21.10
N ASP A 293 -8.30 -23.66 -21.43
CA ASP A 293 -7.05 -24.28 -21.89
C ASP A 293 -6.50 -23.60 -23.15
N GLU A 294 -7.38 -23.13 -24.05
CA GLU A 294 -7.02 -22.37 -25.25
C GLU A 294 -6.26 -21.08 -24.90
N ALA A 295 -6.68 -20.37 -23.85
CA ALA A 295 -6.01 -19.17 -23.37
C ALA A 295 -4.61 -19.52 -22.80
N LYS A 296 -4.50 -20.60 -22.04
CA LYS A 296 -3.21 -21.09 -21.53
C LYS A 296 -2.28 -21.50 -22.67
N ASP A 297 -2.81 -22.11 -23.71
CA ASP A 297 -2.04 -22.56 -24.86
C ASP A 297 -1.61 -21.41 -25.77
N ALA A 298 -2.43 -20.36 -25.90
CA ALA A 298 -2.06 -19.11 -26.56
C ALA A 298 -0.83 -18.45 -25.90
N VAL A 299 -0.71 -18.49 -24.57
CA VAL A 299 0.50 -18.00 -23.87
C VAL A 299 1.75 -18.80 -24.28
N LYS A 300 1.61 -20.11 -24.52
CA LYS A 300 2.72 -21.03 -24.82
C LYS A 300 3.06 -21.11 -26.31
N GLU A 301 2.22 -20.58 -27.19
CA GLU A 301 2.32 -20.79 -28.63
C GLU A 301 3.70 -20.41 -29.19
N GLY A 302 4.34 -21.35 -29.88
CA GLY A 302 5.66 -21.13 -30.51
C GLY A 302 6.84 -21.02 -29.53
N LEU A 303 6.67 -21.40 -28.27
CA LEU A 303 7.75 -21.47 -27.27
C LEU A 303 8.19 -22.92 -27.07
N THR A 304 9.50 -23.14 -26.92
CA THR A 304 10.05 -24.45 -26.53
C THR A 304 10.18 -24.49 -25.01
N LEU A 305 9.16 -25.03 -24.35
CA LEU A 305 9.05 -25.05 -22.89
C LEU A 305 9.47 -26.40 -22.30
N VAL A 306 10.21 -26.36 -21.19
CA VAL A 306 10.56 -27.55 -20.40
C VAL A 306 9.77 -27.53 -19.09
N PRO A 307 9.29 -28.66 -18.55
CA PRO A 307 8.68 -28.67 -17.22
C PRO A 307 9.61 -28.07 -16.17
N SER A 308 9.10 -27.17 -15.33
CA SER A 308 9.93 -26.53 -14.34
C SER A 308 10.42 -27.51 -13.27
N GLN A 309 11.67 -27.36 -12.85
CA GLN A 309 12.32 -28.21 -11.85
C GLN A 309 12.23 -27.67 -10.42
N TRP A 310 11.28 -26.76 -10.13
CA TRP A 310 11.06 -26.29 -8.76
C TRP A 310 10.95 -27.49 -7.81
N ARG A 311 11.80 -27.49 -6.77
CA ARG A 311 11.87 -28.62 -5.82
C ARG A 311 10.48 -28.79 -5.20
N GLN A 312 9.96 -30.02 -5.24
CA GLN A 312 8.67 -30.45 -4.67
C GLN A 312 8.47 -30.05 -3.19
N SER A 313 9.51 -29.54 -2.51
CA SER A 313 9.46 -28.99 -1.14
C SER A 313 9.10 -27.50 -1.04
N THR A 314 9.04 -26.76 -2.15
CA THR A 314 8.82 -25.31 -2.17
C THR A 314 7.45 -25.03 -2.77
N THR A 315 6.46 -24.81 -1.91
CA THR A 315 5.08 -24.53 -2.33
C THR A 315 4.79 -23.03 -2.52
N HIS A 316 5.73 -22.16 -2.14
CA HIS A 316 5.56 -20.71 -2.15
C HIS A 316 6.74 -19.99 -2.80
N LEU A 317 6.46 -18.98 -3.62
CA LEU A 317 7.43 -17.93 -3.99
C LEU A 317 7.15 -16.66 -3.17
N ASN A 318 8.20 -16.05 -2.64
CA ASN A 318 8.13 -14.74 -2.02
C ASN A 318 8.78 -13.71 -2.93
N CYS A 319 7.99 -12.75 -3.38
CA CYS A 319 8.51 -11.51 -3.93
C CYS A 319 8.35 -10.44 -2.86
N GLN A 320 9.45 -9.83 -2.40
CA GLN A 320 9.42 -8.81 -1.35
C GLN A 320 8.59 -7.56 -1.71
N TYR A 321 8.23 -7.42 -2.99
CA TYR A 321 7.41 -6.36 -3.56
C TYR A 321 5.95 -6.77 -3.78
N HIS A 322 5.61 -8.06 -3.62
CA HIS A 322 4.22 -8.53 -3.63
C HIS A 322 3.63 -8.34 -2.23
N ARG A 323 3.06 -7.14 -2.00
CA ARG A 323 2.55 -6.73 -0.69
C ARG A 323 1.07 -6.38 -0.74
N VAL A 324 0.34 -6.77 0.31
CA VAL A 324 -0.97 -6.24 0.65
C VAL A 324 -0.85 -5.64 2.04
N ASN A 325 -1.26 -4.38 2.22
CA ASN A 325 -1.13 -3.64 3.50
C ASN A 325 0.28 -3.74 4.11
N CYS A 326 1.32 -3.61 3.27
CA CYS A 326 2.74 -3.71 3.65
C CYS A 326 3.24 -5.09 4.09
N GLN A 327 2.41 -6.14 4.01
CA GLN A 327 2.83 -7.52 4.31
C GLN A 327 3.12 -8.27 3.01
N THR A 328 4.28 -8.94 2.94
CA THR A 328 4.62 -9.78 1.80
C THR A 328 3.70 -10.99 1.74
N MET A 329 3.02 -11.18 0.62
CA MET A 329 2.14 -12.32 0.41
C MET A 329 2.87 -13.44 -0.32
N PRO A 330 2.93 -14.66 0.25
CA PRO A 330 3.47 -15.80 -0.48
C PRO A 330 2.55 -16.15 -1.65
N LEU A 331 3.14 -16.50 -2.79
CA LEU A 331 2.41 -17.00 -3.96
C LEU A 331 2.44 -18.52 -3.96
N GLU A 332 1.27 -19.16 -3.87
CA GLU A 332 1.15 -20.61 -4.06
C GLU A 332 1.54 -21.00 -5.48
N LEU A 333 2.47 -21.95 -5.61
CA LEU A 333 3.00 -22.36 -6.90
C LEU A 333 2.18 -23.51 -7.49
N ALA A 334 1.56 -23.23 -8.63
CA ALA A 334 1.13 -24.26 -9.56
C ALA A 334 2.34 -24.84 -10.32
N SER A 335 2.16 -26.00 -10.95
CA SER A 335 3.14 -26.54 -11.88
C SER A 335 3.43 -25.54 -12.99
N GLY A 336 4.70 -25.24 -13.22
CA GLY A 336 5.14 -24.27 -14.22
C GLY A 336 6.05 -24.88 -15.29
N PHE A 337 6.51 -24.00 -16.17
CA PHE A 337 7.45 -24.29 -17.25
C PHE A 337 8.73 -23.46 -17.08
N GLN A 338 9.77 -23.83 -17.79
CA GLN A 338 11.04 -23.12 -17.88
C GLN A 338 11.37 -22.77 -19.32
N LEU A 339 11.98 -21.60 -19.48
CA LEU A 339 12.49 -21.08 -20.73
C LEU A 339 13.87 -20.47 -20.52
N THR A 340 14.83 -20.81 -21.38
CA THR A 340 16.19 -20.27 -21.32
C THR A 340 16.33 -19.11 -22.28
N HIS A 341 16.85 -17.98 -21.83
CA HIS A 341 17.16 -16.82 -22.65
C HIS A 341 18.23 -17.16 -23.69
N SER A 342 17.99 -16.79 -24.95
CA SER A 342 18.81 -17.26 -26.08
C SER A 342 20.23 -16.68 -26.09
N THR A 343 20.44 -15.47 -25.54
CA THR A 343 21.72 -14.77 -25.59
C THR A 343 22.59 -14.94 -24.35
N ASN A 344 22.02 -14.82 -23.15
CA ASN A 344 22.75 -14.79 -21.88
C ASN A 344 22.59 -16.08 -21.04
N GLY A 345 21.73 -17.02 -21.47
CA GLY A 345 21.53 -18.30 -20.79
C GLY A 345 20.73 -18.24 -19.49
N SER A 346 20.23 -17.07 -19.08
CA SER A 346 19.36 -16.94 -17.90
C SER A 346 18.10 -17.78 -18.05
N VAL A 347 17.64 -18.39 -16.96
CA VAL A 347 16.44 -19.24 -16.98
C VAL A 347 15.28 -18.50 -16.32
N ALA A 348 14.18 -18.41 -17.06
CA ALA A 348 12.90 -17.93 -16.55
C ALA A 348 11.97 -19.10 -16.24
N ASP A 349 11.25 -19.00 -15.15
CA ASP A 349 10.08 -19.80 -14.85
C ASP A 349 8.81 -19.09 -15.31
N LEU A 350 7.88 -19.87 -15.86
CA LEU A 350 6.56 -19.46 -16.32
C LEU A 350 5.52 -20.25 -15.55
N ILE A 351 4.65 -19.58 -14.80
CA ILE A 351 3.50 -20.20 -14.16
C ILE A 351 2.24 -19.61 -14.80
N ILE A 352 1.39 -20.49 -15.30
CA ILE A 352 0.16 -20.15 -16.00
C ILE A 352 -0.97 -20.78 -15.19
N ALA A 353 -1.50 -20.01 -14.25
CA ALA A 353 -2.62 -20.40 -13.40
C ALA A 353 -3.94 -19.88 -13.99
N ASP A 354 -5.07 -20.27 -13.42
CA ASP A 354 -6.40 -19.89 -13.91
C ASP A 354 -6.67 -18.38 -13.80
N ASP A 355 -6.06 -17.71 -12.81
CA ASP A 355 -6.31 -16.31 -12.46
C ASP A 355 -5.07 -15.42 -12.54
N TYR A 356 -3.90 -15.99 -12.88
CA TYR A 356 -2.69 -15.21 -13.07
C TYR A 356 -1.68 -15.87 -14.02
N PHE A 357 -0.86 -15.00 -14.61
CA PHE A 357 0.40 -15.34 -15.25
C PHE A 357 1.56 -14.85 -14.40
N LEU A 358 2.56 -15.69 -14.20
CA LEU A 358 3.82 -15.34 -13.55
C LEU A 358 5.00 -15.64 -14.48
N PHE A 359 5.88 -14.68 -14.59
CA PHE A 359 7.20 -14.80 -15.18
C PHE A 359 8.26 -14.42 -14.15
N HIS A 360 9.28 -15.26 -13.95
CA HIS A 360 10.31 -15.04 -12.95
C HIS A 360 11.68 -15.49 -13.45
N VAL A 361 12.69 -14.61 -13.42
CA VAL A 361 14.08 -14.94 -13.75
C VAL A 361 14.87 -15.10 -12.47
N LYS A 362 15.56 -16.23 -12.32
CA LYS A 362 16.39 -16.51 -11.17
C LYS A 362 17.72 -15.74 -11.30
N ASP A 363 17.89 -14.71 -10.49
CA ASP A 363 19.17 -14.01 -10.30
C ASP A 363 19.81 -14.52 -9.00
N ASP A 364 21.13 -14.68 -8.97
CA ASP A 364 21.87 -15.49 -7.98
C ASP A 364 22.00 -14.84 -6.58
N GLY A 365 20.88 -14.46 -5.97
CA GLY A 365 20.76 -14.06 -4.57
C GLY A 365 19.79 -15.00 -3.87
N GLY A 366 20.30 -15.82 -2.94
CA GLY A 366 19.57 -16.91 -2.30
C GLY A 366 18.13 -16.58 -1.93
N LEU A 367 17.20 -17.38 -2.46
CA LEU A 367 15.90 -17.61 -1.85
C LEU A 367 16.16 -17.87 -0.37
N THR A 368 15.87 -16.89 0.50
CA THR A 368 15.80 -17.17 1.92
C THR A 368 14.68 -18.16 2.08
N ALA A 369 15.03 -19.44 2.26
CA ALA A 369 14.13 -20.40 2.87
C ALA A 369 13.57 -19.72 4.13
N PRO A 370 12.26 -19.87 4.41
CA PRO A 370 11.70 -19.30 5.62
C PRO A 370 12.59 -19.68 6.79
N VAL A 371 13.02 -18.69 7.57
CA VAL A 371 13.55 -18.96 8.89
C VAL A 371 12.44 -19.75 9.57
N VAL A 372 12.68 -21.04 9.75
CA VAL A 372 11.77 -21.91 10.50
C VAL A 372 11.88 -21.43 11.93
N GLU A 373 11.14 -20.38 12.27
CA GLU A 373 10.79 -20.13 13.64
C GLU A 373 10.04 -21.37 14.13
N PRO A 374 10.39 -21.90 15.32
CA PRO A 374 9.77 -23.10 15.83
C PRO A 374 8.26 -22.89 15.85
N VAL A 375 7.54 -23.77 15.13
CA VAL A 375 6.10 -23.78 14.94
C VAL A 375 5.38 -23.55 16.27
N ARG A 376 5.04 -22.30 16.56
CA ARG A 376 3.86 -21.98 17.36
C ARG A 376 2.71 -22.04 16.37
N ARG A 377 1.85 -23.05 16.50
CA ARG A 377 0.64 -23.20 15.67
C ARG A 377 -0.13 -21.87 15.64
N GLN A 378 0.01 -21.09 14.56
CA GLN A 378 -0.75 -19.88 14.29
C GLN A 378 -2.01 -20.23 13.51
N ALA A 379 -2.93 -20.98 14.13
CA ALA A 379 -4.24 -21.29 13.52
C ALA A 379 -5.06 -20.02 13.22
N ASN A 380 -4.73 -18.89 13.87
CA ASN A 380 -5.45 -17.62 13.71
C ASN A 380 -4.93 -16.76 12.55
N GLY A 381 -3.69 -16.98 12.08
CA GLY A 381 -3.12 -16.23 10.95
C GLY A 381 -3.71 -16.71 9.62
N ASP A 382 -3.81 -18.03 9.45
CA ASP A 382 -4.37 -18.66 8.26
C ASP A 382 -5.86 -18.33 8.07
N LEU A 383 -6.63 -18.28 9.17
CA LEU A 383 -8.04 -17.90 9.15
C LEU A 383 -8.25 -16.44 8.72
N MET A 384 -7.37 -15.53 9.14
CA MET A 384 -7.51 -14.11 8.79
C MET A 384 -7.20 -13.87 7.30
N ALA A 385 -6.17 -14.54 6.78
CA ALA A 385 -5.86 -14.53 5.36
C ALA A 385 -7.02 -15.12 4.52
N GLU A 386 -7.63 -16.22 4.97
CA GLU A 386 -8.80 -16.81 4.30
C GLU A 386 -10.01 -15.85 4.30
N LEU A 387 -10.30 -15.21 5.44
CA LEU A 387 -11.42 -14.26 5.54
C LEU A 387 -11.22 -13.03 4.65
N LEU A 388 -9.99 -12.52 4.56
CA LEU A 388 -9.67 -11.39 3.70
C LEU A 388 -9.77 -11.77 2.21
N MET A 389 -9.32 -12.96 1.83
CA MET A 389 -9.51 -13.51 0.49
C MET A 389 -11.00 -13.71 0.15
N ARG A 390 -11.83 -14.08 1.12
CA ARG A 390 -13.29 -14.19 0.96
C ARG A 390 -13.93 -12.82 0.71
N VAL A 391 -13.54 -11.78 1.45
CA VAL A 391 -14.00 -10.41 1.22
C VAL A 391 -13.62 -9.96 -0.20
N GLN A 392 -12.36 -10.12 -0.59
CA GLN A 392 -11.89 -9.74 -1.93
C GLN A 392 -12.63 -10.50 -3.04
N ARG A 393 -12.92 -11.79 -2.86
CA ARG A 393 -13.69 -12.58 -3.83
C ARG A 393 -15.13 -12.07 -3.95
N ALA A 394 -15.78 -11.79 -2.82
CA ALA A 394 -17.15 -11.29 -2.80
C ALA A 394 -17.26 -9.88 -3.40
N GLU A 395 -16.28 -9.00 -3.16
CA GLU A 395 -16.21 -7.68 -3.79
C GLU A 395 -16.08 -7.78 -5.32
N ARG A 396 -15.23 -8.69 -5.81
CA ARG A 396 -15.06 -8.94 -7.25
C ARG A 396 -16.34 -9.44 -7.89
N GLU A 397 -17.01 -10.41 -7.27
CA GLU A 397 -18.26 -10.95 -7.78
C GLU A 397 -19.35 -9.87 -7.83
N ARG A 398 -19.48 -9.06 -6.78
CA ARG A 398 -20.36 -7.89 -6.76
C ARG A 398 -20.06 -6.92 -7.91
N ARG A 399 -18.79 -6.59 -8.15
CA ARG A 399 -18.39 -5.69 -9.26
C ARG A 399 -18.75 -6.26 -10.62
N MET A 400 -18.48 -7.54 -10.87
CA MET A 400 -18.84 -8.21 -12.13
C MET A 400 -20.35 -8.22 -12.35
N ARG A 401 -21.15 -8.60 -11.33
CA ARG A 401 -22.63 -8.62 -11.44
C ARG A 401 -23.22 -7.23 -11.64
N ARG A 402 -22.58 -6.21 -11.09
CA ARG A 402 -22.97 -4.82 -11.29
C ARG A 402 -22.70 -4.36 -12.72
N ALA A 403 -21.52 -4.67 -13.25
CA ALA A 403 -21.16 -4.38 -14.64
C ALA A 403 -22.10 -5.11 -15.63
N GLU A 404 -22.41 -6.40 -15.38
CA GLU A 404 -23.39 -7.18 -16.15
C GLU A 404 -24.77 -6.49 -16.18
N LEU A 405 -25.24 -6.00 -15.03
CA LEU A 405 -26.53 -5.29 -14.96
C LEU A 405 -26.49 -3.92 -15.66
N GLU A 406 -25.39 -3.17 -15.51
CA GLU A 406 -25.21 -1.87 -16.16
C GLU A 406 -25.16 -2.00 -17.69
N GLU A 407 -24.48 -3.03 -18.22
CA GLU A 407 -24.44 -3.36 -19.64
C GLU A 407 -25.83 -3.72 -20.20
N LEU A 408 -26.59 -4.57 -19.50
CA LEU A 408 -27.96 -4.94 -19.90
C LEU A 408 -28.90 -3.72 -19.94
N ILE A 409 -28.73 -2.76 -19.02
CA ILE A 409 -29.53 -1.54 -18.96
C ILE A 409 -29.11 -0.54 -20.05
N GLU A 410 -27.81 -0.39 -20.31
CA GLU A 410 -27.26 0.60 -21.24
C GLU A 410 -27.51 0.23 -22.71
N PHE A 411 -27.36 -1.05 -23.06
CA PHE A 411 -27.50 -1.52 -24.44
C PHE A 411 -28.91 -2.00 -24.78
N GLY A 412 -29.84 -2.04 -23.81
CA GLY A 412 -31.21 -2.50 -24.01
C GLY A 412 -31.32 -3.96 -24.43
N GLU A 413 -30.27 -4.75 -24.20
CA GLU A 413 -30.18 -6.16 -24.57
C GLU A 413 -30.77 -7.04 -23.44
N GLY A 414 -32.08 -6.94 -23.19
CA GLY A 414 -32.72 -7.79 -22.20
C GLY A 414 -34.24 -7.62 -22.13
N ASP A 415 -34.96 -8.74 -22.21
CA ASP A 415 -36.33 -8.83 -21.69
C ASP A 415 -36.32 -8.49 -20.18
N ASP A 416 -37.40 -7.88 -19.66
CA ASP A 416 -37.62 -7.59 -18.24
C ASP A 416 -37.22 -8.76 -17.31
N GLY A 417 -37.42 -10.01 -17.74
CA GLY A 417 -37.02 -11.21 -17.01
C GLY A 417 -35.50 -11.41 -16.89
N VAL A 418 -34.72 -10.99 -17.88
CA VAL A 418 -33.24 -11.07 -17.86
C VAL A 418 -32.67 -10.00 -16.93
N ILE A 419 -33.23 -8.79 -16.97
CA ILE A 419 -32.83 -7.68 -16.09
C ILE A 419 -33.15 -8.01 -14.63
N GLU A 420 -34.32 -8.60 -14.36
CA GLU A 420 -34.72 -8.96 -13.00
C GLU A 420 -33.87 -10.10 -12.42
N GLU A 421 -33.45 -11.06 -13.25
CA GLU A 421 -32.51 -12.10 -12.86
C GLU A 421 -31.10 -11.54 -12.57
N ALA A 422 -30.61 -10.59 -13.38
CA ALA A 422 -29.34 -9.91 -13.12
C ALA A 422 -29.37 -9.09 -11.82
N ARG A 423 -30.49 -8.40 -11.53
CA ARG A 423 -30.70 -7.71 -10.24
C ARG A 423 -30.67 -8.67 -9.06
N ARG A 424 -31.28 -9.85 -9.21
CA ARG A 424 -31.29 -10.88 -8.16
C ARG A 424 -29.88 -11.37 -7.85
N ARG A 425 -29.07 -11.64 -8.88
CA ARG A 425 -27.65 -12.04 -8.71
C ARG A 425 -26.81 -10.96 -8.05
N LEU A 426 -27.03 -9.68 -8.41
CA LEU A 426 -26.35 -8.57 -7.76
C LEU A 426 -26.77 -8.44 -6.28
N PHE A 427 -28.05 -8.68 -5.97
CA PHE A 427 -28.53 -8.70 -4.58
C PHE A 427 -27.87 -9.81 -3.76
N ASP A 428 -27.76 -11.02 -4.31
CA ASP A 428 -27.09 -12.14 -3.65
C ASP A 428 -25.60 -11.86 -3.43
N ALA A 429 -24.91 -11.31 -4.42
CA ALA A 429 -23.50 -10.91 -4.30
C ALA A 429 -23.27 -9.80 -3.25
N ASN A 430 -24.20 -8.84 -3.13
CA ASN A 430 -24.13 -7.82 -2.07
C ASN A 430 -24.29 -8.45 -0.67
N ARG A 431 -25.15 -9.46 -0.53
CA ARG A 431 -25.34 -10.16 0.74
C ARG A 431 -24.08 -10.95 1.12
N GLU A 432 -23.49 -11.67 0.17
CA GLU A 432 -22.25 -12.42 0.41
C GLU A 432 -21.07 -11.52 0.80
N LEU A 433 -20.97 -10.33 0.20
CA LEU A 433 -19.97 -9.34 0.61
C LEU A 433 -20.20 -8.88 2.05
N SER A 434 -21.44 -8.53 2.40
CA SER A 434 -21.79 -8.12 3.76
C SER A 434 -21.47 -9.20 4.79
N ASP A 435 -21.79 -10.46 4.49
CA ASP A 435 -21.52 -11.60 5.37
C ASP A 435 -20.00 -11.83 5.54
N ALA A 436 -19.22 -11.67 4.46
CA ALA A 436 -17.76 -11.80 4.49
C ALA A 436 -17.09 -10.67 5.29
N GLU A 437 -17.53 -9.42 5.10
CA GLU A 437 -17.05 -8.26 5.86
C GLU A 437 -17.35 -8.40 7.35
N GLU A 438 -18.56 -8.85 7.71
CA GLU A 438 -18.95 -9.07 9.11
C GLU A 438 -18.09 -10.18 9.75
N ALA A 439 -17.84 -11.28 9.03
CA ALA A 439 -16.97 -12.36 9.50
C ALA A 439 -15.52 -11.89 9.73
N HIS A 440 -14.96 -11.10 8.81
CA HIS A 440 -13.63 -10.51 8.94
C HIS A 440 -13.55 -9.54 10.13
N GLN A 441 -14.54 -8.66 10.29
CA GLN A 441 -14.61 -7.73 11.42
C GLN A 441 -14.77 -8.45 12.76
N ALA A 442 -15.59 -9.51 12.81
CA ALA A 442 -15.80 -10.29 14.02
C ALA A 442 -14.52 -11.00 14.48
N GLU A 443 -13.77 -11.58 13.55
CA GLU A 443 -12.51 -12.26 13.87
C GLU A 443 -11.41 -11.24 14.24
N THR A 444 -11.36 -10.08 13.57
CA THR A 444 -10.47 -8.97 13.95
C THR A 444 -10.71 -8.52 15.39
N ARG A 445 -11.98 -8.37 15.80
CA ARG A 445 -12.35 -8.04 17.18
C ARG A 445 -11.94 -9.14 18.16
N ARG A 446 -12.11 -10.42 17.81
CA ARG A 446 -11.67 -11.55 18.64
C ARG A 446 -10.16 -11.55 18.85
N GLN A 447 -9.37 -11.30 17.81
CA GLN A 447 -7.91 -11.21 17.93
C GLN A 447 -7.47 -10.05 18.81
N MET A 448 -8.14 -8.89 18.71
CA MET A 448 -7.89 -7.76 19.62
C MET A 448 -8.19 -8.11 21.07
N VAL A 449 -9.33 -8.75 21.37
CA VAL A 449 -9.69 -9.18 22.73
C VAL A 449 -8.70 -10.21 23.27
N ALA A 450 -8.29 -11.17 22.44
CA ALA A 450 -7.30 -12.19 22.82
C ALA A 450 -5.91 -11.58 23.08
N ALA A 451 -5.50 -10.58 22.29
CA ALA A 451 -4.26 -9.85 22.51
C ALA A 451 -4.27 -9.06 23.82
N VAL A 452 -5.40 -8.43 24.16
CA VAL A 452 -5.60 -7.73 25.43
C VAL A 452 -5.59 -8.72 26.62
N ALA A 453 -6.21 -9.89 26.48
CA ALA A 453 -6.22 -10.92 27.53
C ALA A 453 -4.84 -11.57 27.74
N ALA A 454 -4.07 -11.78 26.67
CA ALA A 454 -2.72 -12.33 26.72
C ALA A 454 -1.69 -11.39 27.35
N ALA A 455 -1.98 -10.08 27.41
CA ALA A 455 -1.14 -9.09 28.09
C ALA A 455 -1.12 -9.24 29.63
N GLY A 456 -2.03 -10.04 30.20
CA GLY A 456 -2.11 -10.36 31.63
C GLY A 456 -2.46 -9.17 32.55
N PRO A 457 -2.95 -9.41 33.78
CA PRO A 457 -3.14 -8.35 34.77
C PRO A 457 -1.79 -7.87 35.31
N LEU A 458 -1.62 -6.55 35.38
CA LEU A 458 -0.50 -5.87 36.03
C LEU A 458 -0.35 -6.34 37.49
N VAL A 459 0.70 -7.12 37.77
CA VAL A 459 1.23 -7.23 39.13
C VAL A 459 2.16 -6.04 39.32
N ILE A 460 1.67 -5.04 40.06
CA ILE A 460 2.44 -3.86 40.47
C ILE A 460 3.41 -4.29 41.59
N PRO A 461 4.73 -4.07 41.47
CA PRO A 461 5.66 -4.17 42.61
C PRO A 461 5.46 -3.04 43.61
#